data_AF-A0A2T2YEW9-F1
#
_entry.id   AF-A0A2T2YEW9-F1
#
_cell.length_a   1.000
_cell.length_b   1.000
_cell.length_c   1.000
_cell.angle_alpha   90.00
_cell.angle_beta   90.00
_cell.angle_gamma   90.00
#
_symmetry.space_group_name_H-M   'P 1'
#
loop_
_entity.id
_entity.type
_entity.pdbx_description
1 polymer ?
#
loop_
_entity_poly.entity_id
_entity_poly.type
_entity_poly.pdbx_seq_one_letter_code
_entity_poly.pdbx_strand_id
1 'polypeptide(L)'
;MESLNFPSNHGGLSSHPNFFFSHLKEEACCQYEFLNLVDKVGEENALAIVNEHQQFLNQNCNATDNPMVKCPLLKSYELQVNTPATGFKTKVPVSQQVCSVFYPLKTKLYRPRFSYLSEIAEQIKGPNFAAKTKQLGSITDEVERKQFEEDNFYRATFSGAYAELDESKLLKTSGLICISLDQCGKRLDKFRSLVNAEPLTVMSFKSADGDGLRVLFQITPYISTQSDYYKAYSILLRELCGLPWRIDFKVTKMSQACYLPHDPEVYVHPNLSAL
;
A
#
# COMPACT_ATOMS: atom_id res chain seq x y z
N MET A 1 -21.24 -52.50 1.60
CA MET A 1 -20.30 -52.87 0.53
C MET A 1 -20.55 -51.92 -0.62
N GLU A 2 -19.73 -50.88 -0.72
CA GLU A 2 -19.44 -50.15 -1.96
C GLU A 2 -18.15 -49.37 -1.68
N SER A 3 -17.16 -49.60 -2.53
CA SER A 3 -15.75 -49.26 -2.40
C SER A 3 -15.45 -47.94 -3.09
N LEU A 4 -14.73 -47.04 -2.41
CA LEU A 4 -14.02 -45.92 -3.04
C LEU A 4 -12.53 -46.03 -2.69
N ASN A 5 -11.74 -46.32 -3.71
CA ASN A 5 -10.28 -46.40 -3.68
C ASN A 5 -9.67 -45.00 -3.48
N PHE A 6 -8.77 -44.88 -2.51
CA PHE A 6 -7.79 -43.80 -2.46
C PHE A 6 -6.45 -44.31 -2.99
N PRO A 7 -5.80 -43.66 -3.97
CA PRO A 7 -4.40 -43.91 -4.22
C PRO A 7 -3.56 -43.15 -3.18
N SER A 8 -2.99 -43.92 -2.27
CA SER A 8 -1.79 -43.58 -1.53
C SER A 8 -0.65 -43.29 -2.50
N ASN A 9 -0.01 -42.13 -2.39
CA ASN A 9 1.33 -41.96 -2.91
C ASN A 9 2.22 -41.29 -1.87
N HIS A 10 2.99 -42.13 -1.18
CA HIS A 10 4.25 -41.76 -0.57
C HIS A 10 5.23 -41.38 -1.69
N GLY A 11 5.60 -40.12 -1.77
CA GLY A 11 6.73 -39.62 -2.56
C GLY A 11 7.51 -38.67 -1.67
N GLY A 12 8.79 -38.96 -1.45
CA GLY A 12 9.57 -38.47 -0.33
C GLY A 12 9.79 -36.96 -0.30
N LEU A 13 9.83 -36.43 0.92
CA LEU A 13 10.50 -35.16 1.21
C LEU A 13 11.98 -35.31 0.85
N SER A 14 12.38 -34.83 -0.33
CA SER A 14 13.78 -34.54 -0.59
C SER A 14 14.15 -33.26 0.16
N SER A 15 15.09 -33.41 1.07
CA SER A 15 15.78 -32.33 1.75
C SER A 15 16.57 -31.49 0.73
N HIS A 16 15.97 -30.39 0.25
CA HIS A 16 16.69 -29.36 -0.50
C HIS A 16 16.93 -28.13 0.40
N PRO A 17 18.19 -27.77 0.68
CA PRO A 17 18.53 -26.56 1.41
C PRO A 17 18.44 -25.38 0.43
N ASN A 18 17.23 -24.90 0.10
CA ASN A 18 17.05 -23.69 -0.71
C ASN A 18 15.66 -23.03 -0.57
N PHE A 19 14.84 -23.45 0.39
CA PHE A 19 13.47 -22.94 0.52
C PHE A 19 13.43 -21.46 0.98
N PHE A 20 14.50 -20.95 1.59
CA PHE A 20 14.60 -19.55 2.02
C PHE A 20 14.91 -18.57 0.87
N PHE A 21 15.51 -19.04 -0.22
CA PHE A 21 15.92 -18.19 -1.35
C PHE A 21 14.88 -18.13 -2.48
N SER A 22 13.96 -19.10 -2.58
CA SER A 22 12.95 -19.11 -3.65
C SER A 22 11.84 -18.08 -3.47
N HIS A 23 11.40 -17.79 -2.23
CA HIS A 23 10.42 -16.72 -1.98
C HIS A 23 11.02 -15.32 -2.20
N LEU A 24 12.28 -15.11 -1.80
CA LEU A 24 13.00 -13.88 -2.09
C LEU A 24 13.16 -13.65 -3.60
N LYS A 25 13.24 -14.69 -4.46
CA LYS A 25 13.40 -14.50 -5.91
C LYS A 25 12.18 -13.87 -6.58
N GLU A 26 10.95 -14.20 -6.19
CA GLU A 26 9.75 -13.58 -6.75
C GLU A 26 9.40 -12.26 -6.03
N GLU A 27 9.58 -12.19 -4.71
CA GLU A 27 9.33 -10.98 -3.93
C GLU A 27 10.36 -9.87 -4.22
N ALA A 28 11.67 -10.19 -4.33
CA ALA A 28 12.74 -9.23 -4.63
C ALA A 28 12.55 -8.53 -5.97
N CYS A 29 12.03 -9.24 -6.98
CA CYS A 29 11.95 -8.76 -8.35
C CYS A 29 10.86 -7.69 -8.56
N CYS A 30 9.80 -7.71 -7.75
CA CYS A 30 8.66 -6.83 -7.91
C CYS A 30 8.45 -5.83 -6.77
N GLN A 31 9.13 -5.99 -5.63
CA GLN A 31 8.82 -5.23 -4.41
C GLN A 31 10.00 -4.47 -3.82
N TYR A 32 11.24 -4.74 -4.24
CA TYR A 32 12.43 -4.21 -3.58
C TYR A 32 13.18 -3.18 -4.43
N GLU A 33 13.48 -2.05 -3.80
CA GLU A 33 14.55 -1.17 -4.24
C GLU A 33 15.89 -1.85 -3.95
N PHE A 34 16.88 -1.70 -4.86
CA PHE A 34 18.20 -2.30 -4.74
C PHE A 34 18.82 -2.07 -3.36
N LEU A 35 18.75 -0.87 -2.81
CA LEU A 35 19.29 -0.56 -1.49
C LEU A 35 18.59 -1.30 -0.35
N ASN A 36 17.26 -1.46 -0.42
CA ASN A 36 16.54 -2.25 0.59
C ASN A 36 16.96 -3.73 0.51
N LEU A 37 17.31 -4.21 -0.69
CA LEU A 37 17.87 -5.55 -0.88
C LEU A 37 19.30 -5.62 -0.30
N VAL A 38 20.14 -4.61 -0.53
CA VAL A 38 21.48 -4.50 0.10
C VAL A 38 21.39 -4.57 1.62
N ASP A 39 20.48 -3.82 2.25
CA ASP A 39 20.31 -3.82 3.71
C ASP A 39 19.91 -5.21 4.25
N LYS A 40 19.18 -6.00 3.45
CA LYS A 40 18.69 -7.32 3.84
C LYS A 40 19.69 -8.45 3.60
N VAL A 41 20.34 -8.46 2.44
CA VAL A 41 21.16 -9.60 1.99
C VAL A 41 22.63 -9.27 1.78
N GLY A 42 23.03 -8.01 1.97
CA GLY A 42 24.36 -7.52 1.65
C GLY A 42 24.53 -7.18 0.17
N GLU A 43 25.48 -6.30 -0.13
CA GLU A 43 25.68 -5.74 -1.47
C GLU A 43 26.02 -6.80 -2.53
N GLU A 44 26.93 -7.72 -2.21
CA GLU A 44 27.35 -8.79 -3.12
C GLU A 44 26.17 -9.68 -3.55
N ASN A 45 25.33 -10.09 -2.60
CA ASN A 45 24.16 -10.92 -2.88
C ASN A 45 23.07 -10.13 -3.62
N ALA A 46 22.87 -8.86 -3.27
CA ALA A 46 21.93 -7.99 -3.98
C ALA A 46 22.33 -7.80 -5.45
N LEU A 47 23.63 -7.61 -5.72
CA LEU A 47 24.18 -7.54 -7.08
C LEU A 47 24.02 -8.86 -7.84
N ALA A 48 24.22 -10.00 -7.18
CA ALA A 48 24.01 -11.31 -7.79
C ALA A 48 22.55 -11.51 -8.24
N ILE A 49 21.59 -11.10 -7.41
CA ILE A 49 20.15 -11.16 -7.73
C ILE A 49 19.81 -10.23 -8.92
N VAL A 50 20.34 -9.00 -8.92
CA VAL A 50 20.18 -8.05 -10.05
C VAL A 50 20.72 -8.65 -11.35
N ASN A 51 21.91 -9.24 -11.32
CA ASN A 51 22.56 -9.81 -12.50
C ASN A 51 21.79 -11.02 -13.05
N GLU A 52 21.35 -11.94 -12.17
CA GLU A 52 20.52 -13.08 -12.55
C GLU A 52 19.24 -12.61 -13.25
N HIS A 53 18.61 -11.56 -12.72
CA HIS A 53 17.39 -11.01 -13.30
C HIS A 53 17.62 -10.34 -14.65
N GLN A 54 18.69 -9.56 -14.79
CA GLN A 54 19.06 -8.95 -16.07
C GLN A 54 19.33 -10.02 -17.14
N GLN A 55 19.99 -11.13 -16.78
CA GLN A 55 20.20 -12.27 -17.67
C GLN A 55 18.88 -12.93 -18.08
N PHE A 56 17.97 -13.16 -17.13
CA PHE A 56 16.65 -13.72 -17.41
C PHE A 56 15.86 -12.86 -18.39
N LEU A 57 15.80 -11.54 -18.19
CA LEU A 57 15.08 -10.63 -19.08
C LEU A 57 15.70 -10.58 -20.48
N ASN A 58 17.04 -10.55 -20.57
CA ASN A 58 17.74 -10.57 -21.85
C ASN A 58 17.46 -11.86 -22.65
N GLN A 59 17.17 -12.97 -21.97
CA GLN A 59 16.87 -14.26 -22.60
C GLN A 59 15.39 -14.40 -23.00
N ASN A 60 14.48 -13.76 -22.27
CA ASN A 60 13.04 -14.05 -22.35
C ASN A 60 12.16 -12.87 -22.78
N CYS A 61 12.70 -11.65 -22.88
CA CYS A 61 11.95 -10.46 -23.30
C CYS A 61 12.45 -9.92 -24.64
N ASN A 62 11.51 -9.49 -25.50
CA ASN A 62 11.84 -8.87 -26.79
C ASN A 62 12.34 -7.44 -26.60
N ALA A 63 13.25 -6.99 -27.46
CA ALA A 63 13.87 -5.65 -27.38
C ALA A 63 12.88 -4.46 -27.42
N THR A 64 11.66 -4.67 -27.92
CA THR A 64 10.59 -3.68 -27.94
C THR A 64 9.88 -3.50 -26.60
N ASP A 65 9.94 -4.51 -25.73
CA ASP A 65 9.49 -4.41 -24.35
C ASP A 65 10.67 -3.88 -23.53
N ASN A 66 10.71 -2.59 -23.21
CA ASN A 66 11.75 -2.07 -22.31
C ASN A 66 11.57 -2.71 -20.91
N PRO A 67 12.34 -3.75 -20.55
CA PRO A 67 12.04 -4.57 -19.37
C PRO A 67 12.49 -3.86 -18.10
N MET A 68 13.50 -2.97 -18.22
CA MET A 68 13.98 -2.13 -17.13
C MET A 68 12.94 -1.10 -16.66
N VAL A 69 11.98 -0.72 -17.51
CA VAL A 69 10.83 0.11 -17.08
C VAL A 69 9.82 -0.71 -16.28
N LYS A 70 9.76 -2.03 -16.48
CA LYS A 70 8.79 -2.94 -15.87
C LYS A 70 9.33 -3.67 -14.63
N CYS A 71 10.65 -3.69 -14.42
CA CYS A 71 11.30 -4.33 -13.28
C CYS A 71 11.77 -3.29 -12.24
N PRO A 72 11.07 -3.17 -11.09
CA PRO A 72 11.44 -2.34 -9.94
C PRO A 72 12.91 -2.44 -9.51
N LEU A 73 13.40 -3.67 -9.35
CA LEU A 73 14.73 -3.93 -8.85
C LEU A 73 15.80 -3.40 -9.82
N LEU A 74 15.70 -3.72 -11.11
CA LEU A 74 16.62 -3.23 -12.13
C LEU A 74 16.56 -1.72 -12.29
N LYS A 75 15.35 -1.13 -12.21
CA LYS A 75 15.21 0.32 -12.35
C LYS A 75 15.87 1.07 -11.19
N SER A 76 15.69 0.57 -9.98
CA SER A 76 16.31 1.16 -8.79
C SER A 76 17.84 0.99 -8.79
N TYR A 77 18.35 -0.15 -9.25
CA TYR A 77 19.79 -0.36 -9.46
C TYR A 77 20.37 0.59 -10.52
N GLU A 78 19.70 0.74 -11.66
CA GLU A 78 20.13 1.67 -12.73
C GLU A 78 20.21 3.12 -12.23
N LEU A 79 19.22 3.56 -11.44
CA LEU A 79 19.23 4.89 -10.84
C LEU A 79 20.39 5.06 -9.84
N GLN A 80 20.70 4.02 -9.07
CA GLN A 80 21.83 4.02 -8.16
C GLN A 80 23.16 4.21 -8.90
N VAL A 81 23.36 3.48 -10.01
CA VAL A 81 24.59 3.56 -10.81
C VAL A 81 24.73 4.91 -11.50
N ASN A 82 23.63 5.51 -11.94
CA ASN A 82 23.63 6.72 -12.78
C ASN A 82 23.49 8.04 -12.00
N THR A 83 23.26 8.01 -10.68
CA THR A 83 23.16 9.23 -9.86
C THR A 83 24.50 9.49 -9.17
N PRO A 84 25.13 10.68 -9.32
CA PRO A 84 26.35 10.98 -8.60
C PRO A 84 26.10 10.91 -7.09
N ALA A 85 27.11 10.46 -6.32
CA ALA A 85 27.08 10.29 -4.87
C ALA A 85 26.94 11.62 -4.08
N THR A 86 26.04 12.51 -4.50
CA THR A 86 25.57 13.64 -3.70
C THR A 86 24.62 13.10 -2.64
N GLY A 87 25.21 12.63 -1.55
CA GLY A 87 24.61 12.35 -0.25
C GLY A 87 23.21 11.76 -0.29
N PHE A 88 23.10 10.43 -0.14
CA PHE A 88 21.84 9.76 0.17
C PHE A 88 21.12 10.56 1.25
N LYS A 89 20.06 11.27 0.86
CA LYS A 89 19.15 11.87 1.83
C LYS A 89 18.65 10.69 2.65
N THR A 90 18.89 10.71 3.95
CA THR A 90 18.37 9.74 4.89
C THR A 90 16.91 9.45 4.53
N LYS A 91 16.60 8.17 4.28
CA LYS A 91 15.24 7.76 3.90
C LYS A 91 14.33 8.20 5.03
N VAL A 92 13.44 9.17 4.74
CA VAL A 92 12.49 9.66 5.73
C VAL A 92 11.68 8.46 6.20
N PRO A 93 11.65 8.16 7.52
CA PRO A 93 10.89 7.04 8.04
C PRO A 93 9.45 7.09 7.54
N VAL A 94 8.84 5.93 7.29
CA VAL A 94 7.47 5.87 6.75
C VAL A 94 6.48 6.59 7.68
N SER A 95 6.73 6.56 8.99
CA SER A 95 5.95 7.25 10.02
C SER A 95 6.03 8.78 9.95
N GLN A 96 7.07 9.31 9.31
CA GLN A 96 7.33 10.74 9.09
C GLN A 96 7.02 11.17 7.65
N GLN A 97 6.42 10.30 6.83
CA GLN A 97 5.91 10.71 5.53
C GLN A 97 4.76 11.69 5.72
N VAL A 98 4.81 12.79 4.98
CA VAL A 98 3.89 13.92 5.13
C VAL A 98 2.70 13.76 4.19
N CYS A 99 1.50 13.89 4.75
CA CYS A 99 0.24 13.84 4.02
C CYS A 99 -0.54 15.15 4.26
N SER A 100 -1.36 15.58 3.30
CA SER A 100 -2.32 16.66 3.54
C SER A 100 -3.56 16.14 4.27
N VAL A 101 -3.98 16.87 5.29
CA VAL A 101 -5.23 16.69 6.04
C VAL A 101 -6.10 17.91 5.80
N PHE A 102 -7.23 17.71 5.13
CA PHE A 102 -8.21 18.73 4.79
C PHE A 102 -9.31 18.76 5.85
N TYR A 103 -9.74 19.96 6.19
CA TYR A 103 -10.84 20.18 7.13
C TYR A 103 -12.19 19.77 6.52
N PRO A 104 -13.19 19.45 7.36
CA PRO A 104 -14.56 19.29 6.91
C PRO A 104 -15.06 20.54 6.18
N LEU A 105 -15.97 20.38 5.21
CA LEU A 105 -16.43 21.51 4.38
C LEU A 105 -17.09 22.63 5.22
N LYS A 106 -17.76 22.29 6.32
CA LYS A 106 -18.39 23.27 7.22
C LYS A 106 -17.39 24.14 8.00
N THR A 107 -16.14 23.71 8.13
CA THR A 107 -15.14 24.44 8.93
C THR A 107 -14.66 25.73 8.23
N LYS A 108 -14.98 25.95 6.95
CA LYS A 108 -14.57 27.14 6.15
C LYS A 108 -13.06 27.43 6.20
N LEU A 109 -12.25 26.39 6.41
CA LEU A 109 -10.79 26.43 6.33
C LEU A 109 -10.35 25.72 5.05
N TYR A 110 -9.81 26.49 4.12
CA TYR A 110 -9.47 25.99 2.78
C TYR A 110 -8.05 25.46 2.65
N ARG A 111 -7.16 25.81 3.59
CA ARG A 111 -5.79 25.33 3.58
C ARG A 111 -5.69 24.00 4.32
N PRO A 112 -5.08 22.96 3.71
CA PRO A 112 -4.82 21.71 4.41
C PRO A 112 -3.78 21.92 5.50
N ARG A 113 -3.85 21.07 6.52
CA ARG A 113 -2.76 20.84 7.46
C ARG A 113 -1.85 19.76 6.90
N PHE A 114 -0.55 19.97 6.91
CA PHE A 114 0.41 18.88 6.67
C PHE A 114 0.64 18.13 7.98
N SER A 115 0.44 16.81 7.96
CA SER A 115 0.63 15.96 9.14
C SER A 115 1.47 14.75 8.78
N TYR A 116 2.22 14.23 9.74
CA TYR A 116 2.92 12.97 9.58
C TYR A 116 1.94 11.79 9.59
N LEU A 117 2.30 10.69 8.92
CA LEU A 117 1.48 9.48 8.92
C LEU A 117 1.20 8.97 10.34
N SER A 118 2.20 9.04 11.23
CA SER A 118 2.06 8.68 12.65
C SER A 118 1.01 9.51 13.37
N GLU A 119 1.01 10.84 13.21
CA GLU A 119 0.00 11.72 13.80
C GLU A 119 -1.41 11.42 13.28
N ILE A 120 -1.54 11.07 12.00
CA ILE A 120 -2.83 10.68 11.42
C ILE A 120 -3.30 9.36 12.03
N ALA A 121 -2.40 8.38 12.17
CA ALA A 121 -2.72 7.09 12.80
C ALA A 121 -3.15 7.26 14.27
N GLU A 122 -2.48 8.13 15.03
CA GLU A 122 -2.87 8.49 16.40
C GLU A 122 -4.25 9.14 16.46
N GLN A 123 -4.58 10.02 15.52
CA GLN A 123 -5.91 10.65 15.45
C GLN A 123 -7.03 9.65 15.12
N ILE A 124 -6.76 8.71 14.20
CA ILE A 124 -7.70 7.63 13.87
C ILE A 124 -7.90 6.70 15.07
N LYS A 125 -6.81 6.32 15.75
CA LYS A 125 -6.85 5.46 16.94
C LYS A 125 -7.55 6.12 18.12
N GLY A 126 -7.25 7.40 18.33
CA GLY A 126 -7.75 8.19 19.44
C GLY A 126 -9.22 8.58 19.32
N PRO A 127 -9.84 9.11 20.39
CA PRO A 127 -11.28 9.36 20.44
C PRO A 127 -11.75 10.57 19.61
N ASN A 128 -10.83 11.29 18.93
CA ASN A 128 -11.10 12.56 18.24
C ASN A 128 -12.26 12.49 17.25
N PHE A 129 -12.41 11.35 16.58
CA PHE A 129 -13.46 11.13 15.57
C PHE A 129 -14.63 10.28 16.08
N ALA A 130 -14.59 9.79 17.34
CA ALA A 130 -15.50 8.75 17.84
C ALA A 130 -16.97 9.17 17.79
N ALA A 131 -17.29 10.39 18.25
CA ALA A 131 -18.66 10.91 18.23
C ALA A 131 -19.21 11.00 16.80
N LYS A 132 -18.40 11.50 15.85
CA LYS A 132 -18.81 11.67 14.45
C LYS A 132 -18.93 10.33 13.73
N THR A 133 -18.00 9.39 13.95
CA THR A 133 -18.08 8.02 13.43
C THR A 133 -19.33 7.29 13.94
N LYS A 134 -19.65 7.42 15.23
CA LYS A 134 -20.87 6.84 15.80
C LYS A 134 -22.13 7.45 15.19
N GLN A 135 -22.17 8.76 15.02
CA GLN A 135 -23.31 9.45 14.40
C GLN A 135 -23.50 9.03 12.94
N LEU A 136 -22.42 8.96 12.17
CA LEU A 136 -22.46 8.52 10.77
C LEU A 136 -23.07 7.12 10.63
N GLY A 137 -22.69 6.18 11.51
CA GLY A 137 -23.24 4.82 11.52
C GLY A 137 -24.74 4.73 11.85
N SER A 138 -25.36 5.80 12.35
CA SER A 138 -26.82 5.87 12.57
C SER A 138 -27.61 6.41 11.38
N ILE A 139 -26.92 6.93 10.34
CA ILE A 139 -27.56 7.53 9.16
C ILE A 139 -27.78 6.44 8.10
N THR A 140 -29.03 6.07 7.88
CA THR A 140 -29.40 5.02 6.92
C THR A 140 -29.49 5.53 5.48
N ASP A 141 -29.95 6.77 5.28
CA ASP A 141 -30.06 7.37 3.96
C ASP A 141 -28.67 7.64 3.35
N GLU A 142 -28.43 7.18 2.13
CA GLU A 142 -27.10 7.26 1.49
C GLU A 142 -26.71 8.70 1.14
N VAL A 143 -27.67 9.55 0.77
CA VAL A 143 -27.42 10.95 0.40
C VAL A 143 -27.08 11.75 1.65
N GLU A 144 -27.86 11.60 2.71
CA GLU A 144 -27.59 12.21 4.01
C GLU A 144 -26.24 11.75 4.57
N ARG A 145 -25.91 10.46 4.42
CA ARG A 145 -24.64 9.90 4.87
C ARG A 145 -23.44 10.56 4.19
N LYS A 146 -23.46 10.66 2.86
CA LYS A 146 -22.37 11.31 2.08
C LYS A 146 -22.23 12.79 2.46
N GLN A 147 -23.34 13.51 2.56
CA GLN A 147 -23.32 14.92 2.98
C GLN A 147 -22.74 15.05 4.40
N PHE A 148 -23.10 14.15 5.31
CA PHE A 148 -22.57 14.14 6.67
C PHE A 148 -21.06 13.90 6.69
N GLU A 149 -20.53 12.97 5.89
CA GLU A 149 -19.10 12.75 5.74
C GLU A 149 -18.38 14.02 5.30
N GLU A 150 -18.85 14.63 4.21
CA GLU A 150 -18.27 15.85 3.64
C GLU A 150 -18.23 17.02 4.64
N ASP A 151 -19.30 17.17 5.41
CA ASP A 151 -19.53 18.26 6.33
C ASP A 151 -18.78 18.11 7.66
N ASN A 152 -18.48 16.88 8.08
CA ASN A 152 -18.03 16.62 9.45
C ASN A 152 -16.67 15.94 9.55
N PHE A 153 -16.22 15.20 8.54
CA PHE A 153 -14.98 14.43 8.62
C PHE A 153 -13.80 15.17 8.00
N TYR A 154 -12.66 15.03 8.65
CA TYR A 154 -11.39 15.37 8.03
C TYR A 154 -11.10 14.37 6.91
N ARG A 155 -10.35 14.81 5.90
CA ARG A 155 -9.92 13.95 4.79
C ARG A 155 -8.41 14.00 4.65
N ALA A 156 -7.75 12.86 4.46
CA ALA A 156 -6.33 12.81 4.18
C ALA A 156 -6.02 12.33 2.77
N THR A 157 -5.05 12.96 2.10
CA THR A 157 -4.44 12.43 0.88
C THR A 157 -3.14 11.72 1.24
N PHE A 158 -3.19 10.40 1.34
CA PHE A 158 -2.02 9.62 1.75
C PHE A 158 -0.91 9.59 0.70
N SER A 159 -1.22 9.86 -0.57
CA SER A 159 -0.27 9.92 -1.69
C SER A 159 0.71 11.09 -1.64
N GLY A 160 0.44 12.12 -0.83
CA GLY A 160 1.34 13.25 -0.69
C GLY A 160 0.78 14.47 0.00
N ALA A 161 1.62 15.49 0.03
CA ALA A 161 1.30 16.85 0.44
C ALA A 161 0.81 17.64 -0.78
N TYR A 162 -0.46 18.03 -0.74
CA TYR A 162 -1.12 18.88 -1.72
C TYR A 162 -1.52 20.22 -1.12
N ALA A 163 -1.43 21.29 -1.90
CA ALA A 163 -1.93 22.60 -1.48
C ALA A 163 -3.47 22.67 -1.47
N GLU A 164 -4.13 21.92 -2.35
CA GLU A 164 -5.58 21.81 -2.53
C GLU A 164 -5.93 20.37 -2.97
N LEU A 165 -7.20 19.97 -2.95
CA LEU A 165 -7.66 18.65 -3.43
C LEU A 165 -7.66 18.56 -4.96
N ASP A 166 -6.50 18.71 -5.57
CA ASP A 166 -6.27 18.72 -7.02
C ASP A 166 -4.89 18.13 -7.32
N GLU A 167 -4.81 17.23 -8.31
CA GLU A 167 -3.55 16.55 -8.68
C GLU A 167 -2.47 17.53 -9.15
N SER A 168 -2.86 18.61 -9.84
CA SER A 168 -1.96 19.68 -10.29
C SER A 168 -1.36 20.50 -9.13
N LYS A 169 -1.90 20.32 -7.91
CA LYS A 169 -1.47 21.03 -6.69
C LYS A 169 -0.63 20.16 -5.77
N LEU A 170 -0.10 19.04 -6.26
CA LEU A 170 0.86 18.21 -5.55
C LEU A 170 2.17 18.99 -5.31
N LEU A 171 2.53 19.15 -4.04
CA LEU A 171 3.79 19.77 -3.62
C LEU A 171 4.90 18.72 -3.47
N LYS A 172 4.56 17.58 -2.88
CA LYS A 172 5.51 16.50 -2.60
C LYS A 172 4.78 15.17 -2.45
N THR A 173 5.28 14.11 -3.10
CA THR A 173 4.80 12.74 -2.89
C THR A 173 5.22 12.24 -1.51
N SER A 174 4.36 11.46 -0.86
CA SER A 174 4.67 10.76 0.39
C SER A 174 5.38 9.42 0.17
N GLY A 175 5.38 8.92 -1.08
CA GLY A 175 5.78 7.54 -1.36
C GLY A 175 4.81 6.51 -0.77
N LEU A 176 3.56 6.88 -0.54
CA LEU A 176 2.51 5.98 -0.08
C LEU A 176 1.36 5.92 -1.10
N ILE A 177 0.59 4.85 -1.03
CA ILE A 177 -0.68 4.71 -1.73
C ILE A 177 -1.72 4.12 -0.80
N CYS A 178 -2.96 4.59 -0.90
CA CYS A 178 -4.09 4.04 -0.17
C CYS A 178 -5.00 3.30 -1.14
N ILE A 179 -5.28 2.04 -0.86
CA ILE A 179 -6.22 1.21 -1.60
C ILE A 179 -7.45 0.98 -0.73
N SER A 180 -8.62 1.00 -1.36
CA SER A 180 -9.90 0.90 -0.67
C SER A 180 -10.56 -0.43 -1.01
N LEU A 181 -10.94 -1.17 0.03
CA LEU A 181 -11.78 -2.36 -0.03
C LEU A 181 -13.15 -1.99 0.52
N ASP A 182 -14.07 -1.62 -0.36
CA ASP A 182 -15.44 -1.28 0.02
C ASP A 182 -16.30 -2.56 0.14
N GLN A 183 -17.43 -2.48 0.86
CA GLN A 183 -18.41 -3.56 0.98
C GLN A 183 -17.84 -4.86 1.58
N CYS A 184 -17.00 -4.71 2.60
CA CYS A 184 -16.44 -5.81 3.36
C CYS A 184 -17.54 -6.57 4.13
N GLY A 185 -18.53 -5.86 4.67
CA GLY A 185 -19.62 -6.42 5.47
C GLY A 185 -19.10 -7.31 6.59
N LYS A 186 -19.73 -8.48 6.77
CA LYS A 186 -19.34 -9.48 7.79
C LYS A 186 -17.92 -10.03 7.63
N ARG A 187 -17.22 -9.74 6.52
CA ARG A 187 -15.85 -10.21 6.27
C ARG A 187 -14.80 -9.20 6.71
N LEU A 188 -15.19 -8.01 7.20
CA LEU A 188 -14.27 -6.92 7.54
C LEU A 188 -13.12 -7.39 8.46
N ASP A 189 -13.42 -8.09 9.56
CA ASP A 189 -12.39 -8.52 10.51
C ASP A 189 -11.45 -9.58 9.92
N LYS A 190 -12.00 -10.46 9.07
CA LYS A 190 -11.20 -11.45 8.31
C LYS A 190 -10.27 -10.75 7.33
N PHE A 191 -10.79 -9.80 6.53
CA PHE A 191 -10.00 -9.04 5.57
C PHE A 191 -8.93 -8.21 6.27
N ARG A 192 -9.27 -7.53 7.37
CA ARG A 192 -8.30 -6.84 8.23
C ARG A 192 -7.17 -7.76 8.65
N SER A 193 -7.48 -8.95 9.16
CA SER A 193 -6.46 -9.91 9.61
C SER A 193 -5.52 -10.32 8.47
N LEU A 194 -6.07 -10.57 7.27
CA LEU A 194 -5.29 -10.95 6.09
C LEU A 194 -4.38 -9.80 5.61
N VAL A 195 -4.91 -8.58 5.49
CA VAL A 195 -4.10 -7.45 5.02
C VAL A 195 -3.09 -7.00 6.06
N ASN A 196 -3.35 -7.16 7.36
CA ASN A 196 -2.37 -6.82 8.39
C ASN A 196 -1.22 -7.83 8.47
N ALA A 197 -1.47 -9.08 8.07
CA ALA A 197 -0.45 -10.12 7.96
C ALA A 197 0.42 -9.96 6.70
N GLU A 198 -0.04 -9.19 5.70
CA GLU A 198 0.72 -8.88 4.49
C GLU A 198 1.92 -7.96 4.83
N PRO A 199 3.17 -8.41 4.62
CA PRO A 199 4.37 -7.66 4.98
C PRO A 199 4.47 -6.26 4.34
N LEU A 200 3.84 -6.05 3.18
CA LEU A 200 3.84 -4.75 2.51
C LEU A 200 2.89 -3.74 3.12
N THR A 201 1.92 -4.18 3.93
CA THR A 201 0.93 -3.29 4.53
C THR A 201 1.59 -2.40 5.57
N VAL A 202 1.55 -1.09 5.31
CA VAL A 202 2.07 -0.05 6.19
C VAL A 202 1.05 0.28 7.27
N MET A 203 -0.22 0.43 6.90
CA MET A 203 -1.30 0.80 7.83
C MET A 203 -2.63 0.31 7.27
N SER A 204 -3.57 -0.06 8.15
CA SER A 204 -4.95 -0.32 7.73
C SER A 204 -5.97 0.16 8.76
N PHE A 205 -7.11 0.68 8.29
CA PHE A 205 -8.19 1.16 9.16
C PHE A 205 -9.56 1.10 8.45
N LYS A 206 -10.66 1.10 9.22
CA LYS A 206 -12.02 1.10 8.65
C LYS A 206 -12.27 2.38 7.85
N SER A 207 -13.08 2.30 6.79
CA SER A 207 -13.69 3.49 6.20
C SER A 207 -14.66 4.16 7.18
N ALA A 208 -15.04 5.41 6.91
CA ALA A 208 -15.86 6.18 7.84
C ALA A 208 -17.25 5.59 8.06
N ASP A 209 -17.87 5.05 7.01
CA ASP A 209 -19.13 4.31 7.07
C ASP A 209 -19.03 2.95 7.79
N GLY A 210 -17.81 2.48 8.10
CA GLY A 210 -17.55 1.23 8.82
C GLY A 210 -17.69 -0.05 8.00
N ASP A 211 -18.05 0.03 6.71
CA ASP A 211 -18.28 -1.15 5.84
C ASP A 211 -17.10 -1.47 4.91
N GLY A 212 -16.03 -0.68 4.97
CA GLY A 212 -14.85 -0.84 4.14
C GLY A 212 -13.55 -0.79 4.94
N LEU A 213 -12.46 -1.10 4.25
CA LEU A 213 -11.10 -1.06 4.77
C LEU A 213 -10.22 -0.21 3.86
N ARG A 214 -9.46 0.69 4.45
CA ARG A 214 -8.41 1.47 3.78
C ARG A 214 -7.08 0.82 4.14
N VAL A 215 -6.27 0.51 3.13
CA VAL A 215 -4.98 -0.17 3.30
C VAL A 215 -3.91 0.64 2.61
N LEU A 216 -2.86 1.00 3.35
CA LEU A 216 -1.75 1.80 2.86
C LEU A 216 -0.56 0.91 2.57
N PHE A 217 0.07 1.16 1.43
CA PHE A 217 1.33 0.55 1.02
C PHE A 217 2.37 1.61 0.73
N GLN A 218 3.64 1.25 0.88
CA GLN A 218 4.73 2.07 0.37
C GLN A 218 4.88 1.86 -1.14
N ILE A 219 5.17 2.94 -1.86
CA ILE A 219 5.45 2.93 -3.28
C ILE A 219 6.78 3.62 -3.55
N THR A 220 7.39 3.23 -4.66
CA THR A 220 8.60 3.85 -5.17
C THR A 220 8.28 4.55 -6.49
N PRO A 221 8.03 5.87 -6.51
CA PRO A 221 7.50 6.57 -7.69
C PRO A 221 8.43 6.60 -8.91
N TYR A 222 9.73 6.33 -8.72
CA TYR A 222 10.70 6.27 -9.81
C TYR A 222 10.80 4.89 -10.47
N ILE A 223 10.21 3.87 -9.85
CA ILE A 223 10.14 2.50 -10.36
C ILE A 223 8.94 2.33 -11.29
N SER A 224 7.78 2.88 -10.93
CA SER A 224 6.54 2.75 -11.69
C SER A 224 5.59 3.89 -11.40
N THR A 225 4.54 4.02 -12.20
CA THR A 225 3.52 5.06 -12.00
C THR A 225 2.63 4.70 -10.81
N GLN A 226 2.11 5.71 -10.12
CA GLN A 226 1.13 5.47 -9.03
C GLN A 226 -0.12 4.74 -9.54
N SER A 227 -0.51 4.94 -10.81
CA SER A 227 -1.62 4.20 -11.42
C SER A 227 -1.33 2.71 -11.49
N ASP A 228 -0.11 2.33 -11.86
CA ASP A 228 0.28 0.93 -11.95
C ASP A 228 0.45 0.29 -10.57
N TYR A 229 0.99 1.03 -9.60
CA TYR A 229 0.95 0.60 -8.20
C TYR A 229 -0.49 0.41 -7.69
N TYR A 230 -1.39 1.35 -8.01
CA TYR A 230 -2.79 1.22 -7.61
C TYR A 230 -3.40 -0.06 -8.16
N LYS A 231 -3.18 -0.37 -9.44
CA LYS A 231 -3.64 -1.61 -10.07
C LYS A 231 -3.06 -2.83 -9.38
N ALA A 232 -1.74 -2.87 -9.19
CA ALA A 232 -1.03 -3.99 -8.58
C ALA A 232 -1.53 -4.26 -7.15
N TYR A 233 -1.58 -3.25 -6.30
CA TYR A 233 -2.04 -3.42 -4.92
C TYR A 233 -3.55 -3.70 -4.83
N SER A 234 -4.36 -3.17 -5.76
CA SER A 234 -5.79 -3.53 -5.83
C SER A 234 -6.00 -4.99 -6.21
N ILE A 235 -5.15 -5.53 -7.09
CA ILE A 235 -5.15 -6.94 -7.45
C ILE A 235 -4.71 -7.79 -6.26
N LEU A 236 -3.56 -7.47 -5.65
CA LEU A 236 -3.03 -8.15 -4.46
C LEU A 236 -4.08 -8.23 -3.34
N LEU A 237 -4.71 -7.11 -2.99
CA LEU A 237 -5.70 -7.10 -1.92
C LEU A 237 -6.92 -7.98 -2.23
N ARG A 238 -7.34 -8.01 -3.49
CA ARG A 238 -8.47 -8.86 -3.91
C ARG A 238 -8.09 -10.33 -3.89
N GLU A 239 -6.88 -10.68 -4.32
CA GLU A 239 -6.33 -12.03 -4.17
C GLU A 239 -6.34 -12.48 -2.72
N LEU A 240 -5.69 -11.70 -1.84
CA LEU A 240 -5.61 -11.98 -0.41
C LEU A 240 -7.00 -12.19 0.21
N CYS A 241 -7.97 -11.36 -0.20
CA CYS A 241 -9.33 -11.40 0.33
C CYS A 241 -10.27 -12.37 -0.40
N GLY A 242 -9.83 -13.06 -1.45
CA GLY A 242 -10.67 -13.93 -2.27
C GLY A 242 -11.82 -13.20 -2.97
N LEU A 243 -11.58 -11.96 -3.40
CA LEU A 243 -12.55 -11.11 -4.10
C LEU A 243 -12.37 -11.20 -5.63
N PRO A 244 -13.41 -10.91 -6.43
CA PRO A 244 -13.31 -10.93 -7.89
C PRO A 244 -12.27 -9.94 -8.43
N TRP A 245 -11.54 -10.37 -9.46
CA TRP A 245 -10.45 -9.65 -10.13
C TRP A 245 -10.88 -8.51 -11.06
N ARG A 246 -12.17 -8.41 -11.37
CA ARG A 246 -12.67 -7.37 -12.28
C ARG A 246 -12.72 -6.04 -11.53
N ILE A 247 -11.77 -5.16 -11.83
CA ILE A 247 -11.68 -3.81 -11.27
C ILE A 247 -11.91 -2.80 -12.39
N ASP A 248 -12.82 -1.86 -12.18
CA ASP A 248 -12.93 -0.69 -13.05
C ASP A 248 -11.88 0.36 -12.64
N PHE A 249 -10.74 0.33 -13.31
CA PHE A 249 -9.63 1.23 -13.02
C PHE A 249 -9.85 2.68 -13.49
N LYS A 250 -10.97 2.98 -14.18
CA LYS A 250 -11.26 4.33 -14.71
C LYS A 250 -11.46 5.40 -13.63
N VAL A 251 -11.49 5.04 -12.35
CA VAL A 251 -11.81 5.92 -11.21
C VAL A 251 -10.59 6.26 -10.35
N THR A 252 -9.37 5.96 -10.80
CA THR A 252 -8.16 6.14 -9.96
C THR A 252 -7.63 7.56 -10.03
N LYS A 253 -7.95 8.40 -9.03
CA LYS A 253 -7.33 9.73 -8.86
C LYS A 253 -6.23 9.68 -7.80
N MET A 254 -5.06 10.23 -8.12
CA MET A 254 -3.92 10.35 -7.19
C MET A 254 -4.26 11.21 -5.98
N SER A 255 -5.13 12.21 -6.14
CA SER A 255 -5.61 13.10 -5.07
C SER A 255 -6.80 12.55 -4.28
N GLN A 256 -7.14 11.26 -4.43
CA GLN A 256 -8.26 10.67 -3.72
C GLN A 256 -8.04 10.76 -2.20
N ALA A 257 -8.79 11.64 -1.57
CA ALA A 257 -8.74 11.84 -0.14
C ALA A 257 -9.65 10.84 0.57
N CYS A 258 -9.16 10.27 1.66
CA CYS A 258 -9.90 9.33 2.50
C CYS A 258 -10.43 10.07 3.73
N TYR A 259 -11.70 9.88 4.07
CA TYR A 259 -12.23 10.33 5.35
C TYR A 259 -11.47 9.67 6.51
N LEU A 260 -11.24 10.42 7.58
CA LEU A 260 -10.54 9.97 8.79
C LEU A 260 -11.55 9.63 9.90
N PRO A 261 -11.85 8.34 10.14
CA PRO A 261 -12.77 7.97 11.20
C PRO A 261 -12.05 7.60 12.50
N HIS A 262 -12.83 7.30 13.53
CA HIS A 262 -12.33 6.62 14.70
C HIS A 262 -12.27 5.12 14.44
N ASP A 263 -11.07 4.56 14.50
CA ASP A 263 -10.83 3.12 14.47
C ASP A 263 -9.81 2.75 15.56
N PRO A 264 -10.25 2.30 16.74
CA PRO A 264 -9.33 1.91 17.82
C PRO A 264 -8.49 0.68 17.44
N GLU A 265 -8.90 -0.08 16.41
CA GLU A 265 -8.22 -1.27 15.91
C GLU A 265 -7.29 -0.96 14.72
N VAL A 266 -7.06 0.32 14.41
CA VAL A 266 -6.15 0.74 13.33
C VAL A 266 -4.82 0.01 13.46
N TYR A 267 -4.45 -0.67 12.39
CA TYR A 267 -3.17 -1.33 12.27
C TYR A 267 -2.12 -0.35 11.79
N VAL A 268 -0.97 -0.38 12.45
CA VAL A 268 0.21 0.42 12.15
C VAL A 268 1.35 -0.56 12.16
N HIS A 269 1.99 -0.79 11.01
CA HIS A 269 3.10 -1.71 10.90
C HIS A 269 4.18 -1.37 11.94
N PRO A 270 4.81 -2.34 12.63
CA PRO A 270 5.80 -2.06 13.69
C PRO A 270 6.93 -1.13 13.27
N ASN A 271 7.36 -1.18 12.01
CA ASN A 271 8.33 -0.24 11.44
C ASN A 271 7.86 1.24 11.38
N LEU A 272 6.61 1.54 11.73
CA LEU A 272 6.08 2.89 11.92
C LEU A 272 6.07 3.32 13.39
N SER A 273 5.95 2.37 14.32
CA SER A 273 6.09 2.62 15.75
C SER A 273 7.58 2.73 16.05
N ALA A 274 8.03 3.97 16.27
CA ALA A 274 9.42 4.31 16.51
C ALA A 274 10.13 3.34 17.46
N LEU A 275 11.22 2.73 16.97
CA LEU A 275 12.53 2.77 17.61
C LEU A 275 13.58 3.06 16.53
#